data_AF-A0A381V9C5-F1
#
_entry.id   AF-A0A381V9C5-F1
#
_cell.length_a   1.000
_cell.length_b   1.000
_cell.length_c   1.000
_cell.angle_alpha   90.00
_cell.angle_beta   90.00
_cell.angle_gamma   90.00
#
_symmetry.space_group_name_H-M   'P 1'
#
loop_
_entity.id
_entity.type
_entity.pdbx_description
1 polymer ?
#
loop_
_entity_poly.entity_id
_entity_poly.type
_entity_poly.pdbx_seq_one_letter_code
_entity_poly.pdbx_strand_id
1 'polypeptide(L)'
;MKIPQLEKKPEIKSCHNTKWEDDYSWIHQKNILEVLKDSSKLLPEVRKYLEEENYYTEFNLSDTKGIQKKLFDEIKGRIKLDDESLPYKDYNYEYWTKTTTKGNYFIKLRKKIGSSKIE
;
A
#
# COMPACT_ATOMS: atom_id res chain seq x y z
N MET A 1 -26.35 -9.04 3.03
CA MET A 1 -25.24 -10.00 3.18
C MET A 1 -24.84 -10.07 4.66
N LYS A 2 -24.46 -11.24 5.19
CA LYS A 2 -24.05 -11.35 6.60
C LYS A 2 -22.67 -10.70 6.78
N ILE A 3 -22.52 -9.91 7.84
CA ILE A 3 -21.24 -9.29 8.19
C ILE A 3 -20.27 -10.41 8.58
N PRO A 4 -19.05 -10.49 8.00
CA PRO A 4 -18.04 -11.44 8.40
C PRO A 4 -17.73 -11.29 9.89
N GLN A 5 -17.44 -12.40 10.57
CA GLN A 5 -17.14 -12.39 12.00
C GLN A 5 -15.90 -13.24 12.22
N LEU A 6 -14.87 -12.62 12.79
CA LEU A 6 -13.65 -13.31 13.16
C LEU A 6 -13.82 -14.02 14.51
N GLU A 7 -13.22 -15.19 14.63
CA GLU A 7 -13.16 -15.93 15.88
C GLU A 7 -12.43 -15.13 16.96
N LYS A 8 -13.04 -15.05 18.15
CA LYS A 8 -12.44 -14.46 19.34
C LYS A 8 -11.53 -15.48 20.01
N LYS A 9 -10.24 -15.15 20.15
CA LYS A 9 -9.26 -15.92 20.94
C LYS A 9 -8.67 -14.98 21.99
N PRO A 10 -9.25 -14.92 23.20
CA PRO A 10 -8.84 -13.97 24.24
C PRO A 10 -7.36 -14.10 24.61
N GLU A 11 -6.61 -13.01 24.52
CA GLU A 11 -5.26 -12.87 25.07
C GLU A 11 -5.22 -11.72 26.07
N ILE A 12 -4.72 -11.98 27.29
CA ILE A 12 -4.53 -10.93 28.29
C ILE A 12 -3.18 -10.25 28.04
N LYS A 13 -3.22 -8.98 27.67
CA LYS A 13 -2.04 -8.11 27.53
C LYS A 13 -1.85 -7.29 28.80
N SER A 14 -0.61 -6.88 29.06
CA SER A 14 -0.32 -6.00 30.19
C SER A 14 0.77 -4.99 29.87
N CYS A 15 0.60 -3.78 30.39
CA CYS A 15 1.55 -2.68 30.30
C CYS A 15 1.35 -1.73 31.47
N HIS A 16 2.43 -1.26 32.11
CA HIS A 16 2.38 -0.31 33.24
C HIS A 16 1.33 -0.63 34.31
N ASN A 17 1.34 -1.88 34.82
CA ASN A 17 0.37 -2.38 35.82
C ASN A 17 -1.11 -2.38 35.38
N THR A 18 -1.39 -2.10 34.10
CA THR A 18 -2.73 -2.20 33.51
C THR A 18 -2.82 -3.47 32.70
N LYS A 19 -3.96 -4.18 32.80
CA LYS A 19 -4.27 -5.39 32.04
C LYS A 19 -5.52 -5.17 31.21
N TRP A 20 -5.55 -5.73 30.01
CA TRP A 20 -6.74 -5.75 29.16
C TRP A 20 -6.79 -7.05 28.36
N GLU A 21 -7.99 -7.42 27.94
CA GLU A 21 -8.25 -8.58 27.08
C GLU A 21 -8.31 -8.14 25.62
N ASP A 22 -7.61 -8.87 24.76
CA ASP A 22 -7.63 -8.67 23.30
C ASP A 22 -8.08 -9.97 22.64
N ASP A 23 -9.34 -9.98 22.16
CA ASP A 23 -9.96 -11.11 21.48
C ASP A 23 -9.31 -11.45 20.12
N TYR A 24 -8.53 -10.53 19.54
CA TYR A 24 -8.13 -10.57 18.13
C TYR A 24 -6.61 -10.43 17.94
N SER A 25 -5.84 -10.44 19.03
CA SER A 25 -4.40 -10.30 18.99
C SER A 25 -3.71 -11.35 18.11
N TRP A 26 -4.30 -12.53 18.03
CA TRP A 26 -3.79 -13.70 17.33
C TRP A 26 -3.69 -13.51 15.80
N ILE A 27 -4.40 -12.53 15.22
CA ILE A 27 -4.22 -12.12 13.83
C ILE A 27 -2.79 -11.65 13.58
N HIS A 28 -2.15 -11.05 14.59
CA HIS A 28 -0.79 -10.56 14.49
C HIS A 28 0.21 -11.72 14.59
N GLN A 29 0.40 -12.40 13.45
CA GLN A 29 1.34 -13.51 13.32
C GLN A 29 2.78 -13.06 13.60
N LYS A 30 3.51 -13.81 14.43
CA LYS A 30 4.93 -13.54 14.74
C LYS A 30 5.82 -13.50 13.50
N ASN A 31 5.48 -14.27 12.47
CA ASN A 31 6.20 -14.33 11.19
C ASN A 31 5.64 -13.35 10.14
N ILE A 32 5.02 -12.24 10.53
CA ILE A 32 4.36 -11.31 9.60
C ILE A 32 5.26 -10.84 8.45
N LEU A 33 6.57 -10.63 8.69
CA LEU A 33 7.51 -10.26 7.63
C LEU A 33 7.67 -11.33 6.55
N GLU A 34 7.51 -12.61 6.90
CA GLU A 34 7.51 -13.70 5.93
C GLU A 34 6.19 -13.76 5.17
N VAL A 35 5.06 -13.53 5.87
CA VAL A 35 3.73 -13.48 5.26
C VAL A 35 3.64 -12.36 4.21
N LEU A 36 4.27 -11.20 4.47
CA LEU A 36 4.32 -10.09 3.51
C LEU A 36 5.14 -10.42 2.26
N LYS A 37 6.12 -11.32 2.36
CA LYS A 37 6.90 -11.81 1.20
C LYS A 37 6.18 -12.93 0.47
N ASP A 38 5.48 -13.78 1.22
CA ASP A 38 4.77 -14.95 0.73
C ASP A 38 3.44 -15.09 1.46
N SER A 39 2.38 -14.66 0.77
CA SER A 39 1.04 -14.67 1.36
C SER A 39 0.55 -16.07 1.73
N SER A 40 1.10 -17.14 1.13
CA SER A 40 0.68 -18.52 1.44
C SER A 40 0.92 -18.91 2.90
N LYS A 41 1.82 -18.19 3.60
CA LYS A 41 2.12 -18.36 5.04
C LYS A 41 1.11 -17.71 5.98
N LEU A 42 0.13 -16.98 5.45
CA LEU A 42 -0.96 -16.40 6.23
C LEU A 42 -1.82 -17.53 6.80
N LEU A 43 -2.21 -17.44 8.08
CA LEU A 43 -3.08 -18.42 8.71
C LEU A 43 -4.39 -18.57 7.89
N PRO A 44 -4.83 -19.79 7.57
CA PRO A 44 -6.00 -20.01 6.70
C PRO A 44 -7.30 -19.36 7.21
N GLU A 45 -7.48 -19.35 8.52
CA GLU A 45 -8.60 -18.70 9.22
C GLU A 45 -8.58 -17.17 9.08
N VAL A 46 -7.40 -16.54 9.16
CA VAL A 46 -7.25 -15.09 8.92
C VAL A 46 -7.51 -14.78 7.44
N ARG A 47 -6.93 -15.59 6.53
CA ARG A 47 -7.14 -15.45 5.09
C ARG A 47 -8.62 -15.49 4.74
N LYS A 48 -9.34 -16.51 5.24
CA LYS A 48 -10.77 -16.66 5.00
C LYS A 48 -11.56 -15.44 5.46
N TYR A 49 -11.28 -14.94 6.66
CA TYR A 49 -11.94 -13.74 7.17
C TYR A 49 -11.68 -12.50 6.30
N LEU A 50 -10.42 -12.29 5.87
CA LEU A 50 -10.08 -11.18 4.96
C LEU A 50 -10.78 -11.29 3.60
N GLU A 51 -10.90 -12.49 3.04
CA GLU A 51 -11.60 -12.74 1.79
C GLU A 51 -13.12 -12.49 1.94
N GLU A 52 -13.72 -12.89 3.06
CA GLU A 52 -15.11 -12.59 3.41
C GLU A 52 -15.36 -11.08 3.56
N GLU A 53 -14.45 -10.34 4.21
CA GLU A 53 -14.51 -8.87 4.33
C GLU A 53 -14.35 -8.15 2.98
N ASN A 54 -13.46 -8.64 2.12
CA ASN A 54 -13.33 -8.13 0.75
C ASN A 54 -14.62 -8.33 -0.05
N TYR A 55 -15.23 -9.51 0.03
CA TYR A 55 -16.50 -9.78 -0.64
C TYR A 55 -17.65 -8.95 -0.07
N TYR A 56 -17.70 -8.77 1.26
CA TYR A 56 -18.68 -7.91 1.91
C TYR A 56 -18.55 -6.46 1.44
N THR A 57 -17.33 -5.94 1.37
CA THR A 57 -17.03 -4.59 0.87
C THR A 57 -17.44 -4.44 -0.60
N GLU A 58 -17.06 -5.41 -1.45
CA GLU A 58 -17.39 -5.40 -2.88
C GLU A 58 -18.91 -5.40 -3.11
N PHE A 59 -19.65 -6.21 -2.34
CA PHE A 59 -21.10 -6.26 -2.41
C PHE A 59 -21.74 -4.92 -2.04
N ASN A 60 -21.34 -4.33 -0.90
CA ASN A 60 -21.92 -3.07 -0.43
C ASN A 60 -21.53 -1.86 -1.29
N LEU A 61 -20.41 -1.92 -2.00
CA LEU A 61 -19.95 -0.85 -2.90
C LEU A 61 -20.30 -1.09 -4.38
N SER A 62 -21.01 -2.17 -4.70
CA SER A 62 -21.31 -2.57 -6.08
C SER A 62 -21.99 -1.47 -6.90
N ASP A 63 -22.98 -0.77 -6.34
CA ASP A 63 -23.69 0.32 -7.00
C ASP A 63 -22.82 1.56 -7.27
N THR A 64 -21.66 1.68 -6.59
CA THR A 64 -20.75 2.82 -6.75
C THR A 64 -19.66 2.58 -7.79
N LYS A 65 -19.59 1.41 -8.44
CA LYS A 65 -18.53 1.08 -9.41
C LYS A 65 -18.46 2.06 -10.58
N GLY A 66 -19.61 2.57 -11.03
CA GLY A 66 -19.67 3.59 -12.08
C GLY A 66 -18.99 4.90 -11.68
N ILE A 67 -19.32 5.43 -10.50
CA ILE A 67 -18.72 6.68 -10.01
C ILE A 67 -17.25 6.49 -9.62
N GLN A 68 -16.86 5.34 -9.08
CA GLN A 68 -15.45 5.01 -8.81
C GLN A 68 -14.62 5.08 -10.09
N LYS A 69 -15.11 4.50 -11.19
CA LYS A 69 -14.43 4.55 -12.50
C LYS A 69 -14.31 5.97 -13.03
N LYS A 70 -15.41 6.75 -12.97
CA LYS A 70 -15.40 8.16 -13.38
C LYS A 70 -14.36 8.97 -12.60
N LEU A 71 -14.35 8.83 -11.28
CA LEU A 71 -13.39 9.52 -10.41
C LEU A 71 -11.95 9.09 -10.70
N PHE A 72 -11.73 7.79 -10.93
CA PHE A 72 -10.41 7.28 -11.32
C PHE A 72 -9.90 7.94 -12.61
N ASP A 73 -10.73 7.99 -13.65
CA ASP A 73 -10.36 8.58 -14.94
C ASP A 73 -10.12 10.09 -14.82
N GLU A 74 -10.92 10.79 -14.02
CA GLU A 74 -10.72 12.23 -13.73
C GLU A 74 -9.40 12.49 -12.98
N ILE A 75 -9.11 11.70 -11.94
CA ILE A 75 -7.87 11.84 -11.17
C ILE A 75 -6.66 11.51 -12.05
N LYS A 76 -6.73 10.40 -12.80
CA LYS A 76 -5.67 10.00 -13.72
C LYS A 76 -5.43 11.06 -14.81
N GLY A 77 -6.49 11.66 -15.35
CA GLY A 77 -6.39 12.72 -16.35
C GLY A 77 -5.73 14.01 -15.84
N ARG A 78 -5.72 14.24 -14.52
CA ARG A 78 -5.04 15.38 -13.89
C ARG A 78 -3.57 15.10 -13.55
N ILE A 79 -3.12 13.85 -13.65
CA ILE A 79 -1.74 13.45 -13.35
C ILE A 79 -0.92 13.41 -14.63
N LYS A 80 0.17 14.18 -14.68
CA LYS A 80 1.15 14.10 -15.76
C LYS A 80 2.02 12.86 -15.57
N LEU A 81 1.73 11.81 -16.35
CA LEU A 81 2.39 10.51 -16.21
C LEU A 81 3.86 10.50 -16.69
N ASP A 82 4.21 11.35 -17.66
CA ASP A 82 5.58 11.60 -18.09
C ASP A 82 5.96 13.02 -17.71
N ASP A 83 6.73 13.16 -16.65
CA ASP A 83 7.12 14.45 -16.11
C ASP A 83 8.55 14.42 -15.59
N GLU A 84 9.20 15.57 -15.59
CA GLU A 84 10.54 15.75 -15.06
C GLU A 84 10.54 16.88 -14.03
N SER A 85 11.19 16.64 -12.89
CA SER A 85 11.36 17.68 -11.88
C SER A 85 12.33 18.75 -12.36
N LEU A 86 12.28 19.92 -11.74
CA LEU A 86 13.33 20.92 -11.95
C LEU A 86 14.68 20.38 -11.47
N PRO A 87 15.76 20.54 -12.28
CA PRO A 87 17.09 20.19 -11.84
C PRO A 87 17.55 21.07 -10.68
N TYR A 88 18.20 20.46 -9.69
CA TYR A 88 18.89 21.17 -8.61
C TYR A 88 20.35 20.75 -8.54
N LYS A 89 21.20 21.68 -8.09
CA LYS A 89 22.65 21.45 -7.97
C LYS A 89 22.98 20.93 -6.57
N ASP A 90 23.84 19.92 -6.52
CA ASP A 90 24.45 19.43 -5.29
C ASP A 90 25.92 19.06 -5.55
N TYR A 91 26.82 19.80 -4.91
CA TYR A 91 28.27 19.79 -5.14
C TYR A 91 28.65 19.84 -6.63
N ASN A 92 29.06 18.69 -7.19
CA ASN A 92 29.59 18.54 -8.54
C ASN A 92 28.54 18.04 -9.54
N TYR A 93 27.29 17.85 -9.12
CA TYR A 93 26.24 17.25 -9.95
C TYR A 93 24.96 18.10 -9.95
N GLU A 94 24.21 17.99 -11.05
CA GLU A 94 22.81 18.39 -11.15
C GLU A 94 21.95 17.13 -11.07
N TYR A 95 20.87 17.16 -10.28
CA TYR A 95 19.96 16.05 -10.03
C TYR A 95 18.53 16.44 -10.39
N TRP A 96 17.77 15.48 -10.91
CA TRP A 96 16.32 15.59 -11.11
C TRP A 96 15.68 14.22 -11.10
N THR A 97 14.35 14.18 -11.06
CA THR A 97 13.59 12.95 -11.19
C THR A 97 12.74 12.97 -12.45
N LYS A 98 12.49 11.77 -12.98
CA LYS A 98 11.61 11.56 -14.13
C LYS A 98 10.57 10.50 -13.82
N THR A 99 9.30 10.76 -14.06
CA THR A 99 8.25 9.73 -14.14
C THR A 99 8.01 9.35 -15.59
N THR A 100 7.51 8.14 -15.85
CA THR A 100 7.17 7.70 -17.21
C THR A 100 5.79 7.08 -17.21
N THR A 101 5.14 7.07 -18.38
CA THR A 101 3.82 6.45 -18.55
C THR A 101 3.77 4.94 -18.25
N LYS A 102 4.94 4.28 -18.20
CA LYS A 102 5.06 2.82 -18.01
C LYS A 102 5.44 2.42 -16.58
N GLY A 103 5.98 3.33 -15.77
CA GLY A 103 6.55 3.01 -14.46
C GLY A 103 5.80 3.69 -13.32
N ASN A 104 5.62 2.97 -12.21
CA ASN A 104 4.98 3.51 -11.01
C ASN A 104 5.94 4.29 -10.10
N TYR A 105 7.25 4.19 -10.36
CA TYR A 105 8.30 4.82 -9.57
C TYR A 105 9.07 5.82 -10.43
N PHE A 106 9.50 6.90 -9.79
CA PHE A 106 10.35 7.89 -10.45
C PHE A 106 11.77 7.32 -10.66
N ILE A 107 12.36 7.71 -11.77
CA ILE A 107 13.75 7.48 -12.14
C ILE A 107 14.56 8.64 -11.58
N LYS A 108 15.62 8.36 -10.83
CA LYS A 108 16.57 9.38 -10.37
C LYS A 108 17.63 9.57 -11.44
N LEU A 109 17.81 10.80 -11.89
CA LEU A 109 18.77 11.17 -12.92
C LEU A 109 19.78 12.17 -12.35
N ARG A 110 21.02 12.10 -12.83
CA ARG A 110 22.03 13.11 -12.52
C ARG A 110 22.96 13.37 -13.69
N LYS A 111 23.66 14.50 -13.67
CA LYS A 111 24.81 14.75 -14.54
C LYS A 111 25.86 15.56 -13.81
N LYS A 112 27.14 15.37 -14.16
CA LYS A 112 28.22 16.20 -13.62
C LYS A 112 28.12 17.63 -14.19
N ILE A 113 28.34 18.64 -13.36
CA ILE A 113 28.35 20.05 -13.79
C ILE A 113 29.42 20.25 -14.87
N GLY A 114 29.03 20.84 -16.01
CA GLY A 114 29.90 21.01 -17.19
C GLY A 114 29.98 19.78 -18.11
N SER A 115 29.31 18.67 -17.79
CA SER A 115 29.19 17.49 -18.64
C SER A 115 27.81 17.40 -19.29
N SER A 116 27.74 16.82 -20.49
CA SER A 116 26.49 16.47 -21.19
C SER A 116 26.02 15.04 -20.91
N LYS A 117 26.82 14.22 -20.22
CA LYS A 117 26.49 12.83 -19.92
C LYS A 117 25.51 12.75 -18.73
N ILE A 118 24.36 12.14 -18.97
CA ILE A 118 23.33 11.83 -17.96
C ILE A 118 23.56 10.41 -17.45
N GLU A 119 23.50 10.24 -16.13
CA GLU A 119 23.61 8.98 -15.38
C GLU A 119 22.31 8.67 -14.64
#